data_AF-D2PC09-F1
#
_entry.id   AF-D2PC09-F1
#
_cell.length_a   1.000
_cell.length_b   1.000
_cell.length_c   1.000
_cell.angle_alpha   90.00
_cell.angle_beta   90.00
_cell.angle_gamma   90.00
#
_symmetry.space_group_name_H-M   'P 1'
#
loop_
_entity.id
_entity.type
_entity.pdbx_description
1 polymer ?
#
loop_
_entity_poly.entity_id
_entity_poly.type
_entity_poly.pdbx_seq_one_letter_code
_entity_poly.pdbx_strand_id
1 'polypeptide(L)' 'MANSVQVSSENLVEILDAIYYINEAMKIAESYDPKAFELLSQAKESLVDYLISQVKDYE' A
#
# COMPACT_ATOMS: atom_id res chain seq x y z
N MET A 1 -16.57 16.44 13.97
CA MET A 1 -15.20 16.97 13.82
C MET A 1 -14.54 16.13 12.75
N ALA A 2 -14.33 16.68 11.55
CA ALA A 2 -13.59 15.97 10.52
C ALA A 2 -12.10 16.13 10.85
N ASN A 3 -11.46 15.06 11.29
CA ASN A 3 -10.01 15.00 11.40
C ASN A 3 -9.49 14.90 9.96
N SER A 4 -9.17 16.03 9.32
CA SER A 4 -8.33 15.99 8.14
C SER A 4 -6.93 15.58 8.60
N VAL A 5 -6.64 14.28 8.59
CA VAL A 5 -5.27 13.80 8.74
C VAL A 5 -4.52 14.37 7.54
N GLN A 6 -3.78 15.44 7.77
CA GLN A 6 -2.99 16.09 6.75
C GLN A 6 -1.84 15.11 6.43
N VAL A 7 -2.00 14.33 5.37
CA VAL A 7 -0.96 13.41 4.90
C VAL A 7 0.23 14.27 4.50
N SER A 8 1.33 14.16 5.24
CA SER A 8 2.58 14.79 4.82
C SER A 8 3.05 14.11 3.54
N SER A 9 3.70 14.87 2.65
CA SER A 9 4.33 14.32 1.45
C SER A 9 5.32 13.19 1.79
N GLU A 10 5.88 13.20 3.00
CA GLU A 10 6.76 12.14 3.54
C GLU A 10 6.00 10.83 3.75
N ASN A 11 4.81 10.86 4.35
CA ASN A 11 3.97 9.66 4.53
C ASN A 11 3.55 9.05 3.19
N LEU A 12 3.31 9.88 2.17
CA LEU A 12 2.99 9.40 0.81
C LEU A 12 4.16 8.62 0.21
N VAL A 13 5.38 9.15 0.34
CA VAL A 13 6.60 8.50 -0.16
C VAL A 13 6.84 7.17 0.55
N GLU A 14 6.68 7.12 1.87
CA GLU A 14 6.84 5.88 2.65
C GLU A 14 5.86 4.78 2.20
N ILE A 15 4.62 5.14 1.87
CA ILE A 15 3.61 4.18 1.38
C ILE A 15 3.97 3.68 -0.02
N LEU A 16 4.45 4.56 -0.90
CA LEU A 16 4.91 4.17 -2.23
C LEU A 16 6.12 3.22 -2.15
N ASP A 17 7.07 3.49 -1.26
CA ASP A 17 8.21 2.61 -0.99
C ASP A 17 7.76 1.25 -0.46
N ALA A 18 6.80 1.22 0.47
CA ALA A 18 6.23 -0.02 0.98
C ALA A 18 5.58 -0.85 -0.14
N ILE A 19 4.77 -0.23 -1.01
CA ILE A 19 4.16 -0.88 -2.18
C ILE A 19 5.25 -1.44 -3.12
N TYR A 20 6.32 -0.69 -3.36
CA TYR A 20 7.45 -1.13 -4.16
C TYR A 20 8.09 -2.40 -3.58
N TYR A 21 8.44 -2.40 -2.29
CA TYR A 21 9.07 -3.57 -1.66
C TYR A 21 8.14 -4.78 -1.57
N ILE A 22 6.83 -4.57 -1.39
CA ILE A 22 5.85 -5.65 -1.47
C ILE A 22 5.86 -6.28 -2.86
N ASN A 23 5.88 -5.48 -3.93
CA ASN A 23 5.96 -6.00 -5.30
C ASN A 23 7.24 -6.81 -5.53
N GLU A 24 8.39 -6.37 -5.02
CA GLU A 24 9.64 -7.15 -5.11
C GLU A 24 9.54 -8.48 -4.34
N ALA A 25 8.96 -8.46 -3.14
CA ALA A 25 8.73 -9.68 -2.36
C ALA A 25 7.76 -10.66 -3.05
N MET A 26 6.70 -10.14 -3.68
CA MET A 26 5.72 -10.96 -4.41
C MET A 26 6.35 -11.73 -5.57
N LYS A 27 7.26 -11.12 -6.33
CA LYS A 27 7.98 -11.79 -7.44
C LYS A 27 8.71 -13.05 -6.99
N ILE A 28 9.22 -13.04 -5.77
CA ILE A 28 9.88 -14.20 -5.16
C ILE A 28 8.80 -15.15 -4.63
N ALA A 29 7.87 -14.66 -3.82
CA ALA A 29 6.87 -15.47 -3.14
C ALA A 29 5.97 -16.29 -4.10
N GLU A 30 5.63 -15.74 -5.27
CA GLU A 30 4.80 -16.42 -6.28
C GLU A 30 5.33 -17.82 -6.65
N SER A 31 6.65 -18.01 -6.61
CA SER A 31 7.30 -19.26 -6.98
C SER A 31 7.54 -20.24 -5.82
N TYR A 32 7.50 -19.78 -4.56
CA TYR A 32 7.96 -20.57 -3.41
C TYR A 32 6.92 -20.73 -2.30
N ASP A 33 6.06 -19.73 -2.09
CA ASP A 33 5.07 -19.73 -1.01
C ASP A 33 3.80 -18.99 -1.47
N PRO A 34 2.79 -19.73 -1.98
CA PRO A 34 1.52 -19.16 -2.39
C PRO A 34 0.78 -18.43 -1.26
N LYS A 35 0.98 -18.83 0.00
CA LYS A 35 0.33 -18.17 1.14
C LYS A 35 0.98 -16.82 1.43
N ALA A 36 2.31 -16.75 1.38
CA ALA A 36 3.02 -15.49 1.48
C ALA A 36 2.64 -14.54 0.33
N PHE A 37 2.51 -15.05 -0.91
CA PHE A 37 2.06 -14.26 -2.06
C PHE A 37 0.66 -13.67 -1.85
N GLU A 38 -0.29 -14.47 -1.34
CA GLU A 38 -1.65 -14.00 -1.02
C GLU A 38 -1.63 -12.87 0.02
N LEU A 39 -0.89 -13.04 1.11
CA LEU A 39 -0.79 -12.04 2.18
C LEU A 39 -0.14 -10.74 1.70
N LEU A 40 0.91 -10.84 0.88
CA LEU A 40 1.57 -9.68 0.26
C LEU A 40 0.61 -8.96 -0.70
N SER A 41 -0.19 -9.70 -1.47
CA SER A 41 -1.20 -9.11 -2.36
C SER A 41 -2.24 -8.31 -1.58
N GLN A 42 -2.75 -8.86 -0.48
CA GLN A 42 -3.72 -8.19 0.40
C GLN A 42 -3.14 -6.92 1.05
N ALA A 43 -1.88 -6.98 1.49
CA ALA A 43 -1.19 -5.83 2.05
C ALA A 43 -1.04 -4.70 1.01
N LYS A 44 -0.65 -5.05 -0.22
CA LYS A 44 -0.54 -4.10 -1.34
C LYS A 44 -1.89 -3.43 -1.65
N GLU A 45 -2.95 -4.23 -1.77
CA GLU A 45 -4.30 -3.72 -2.05
C GLU A 45 -4.76 -2.73 -0.97
N SER A 46 -4.54 -3.07 0.31
CA SER A 46 -4.88 -2.19 1.43
C SER A 46 -4.16 -0.83 1.38
N LEU A 47 -2.87 -0.82 1.00
CA LEU A 47 -2.09 0.42 0.85
C LEU A 47 -2.55 1.24 -0.37
N VAL A 48 -2.88 0.58 -1.48
CA VAL A 48 -3.42 1.24 -2.67
C VAL A 48 -4.78 1.87 -2.37
N ASP A 49 -5.67 1.15 -1.68
CA ASP A 49 -6.98 1.67 -1.27
C ASP A 49 -6.85 2.88 -0.34
N TYR A 50 -5.87 2.85 0.58
CA TYR A 50 -5.55 4.00 1.41
C TYR A 50 -5.09 5.19 0.56
N LEU A 51 -4.20 5.00 -0.42
CA LEU A 51 -3.78 6.09 -1.32
C LEU A 51 -4.96 6.66 -2.11
N ILE A 52 -5.86 5.82 -2.60
CA ILE A 52 -7.06 6.25 -3.33
C ILE A 52 -7.98 7.08 -2.42
N SER A 53 -8.15 6.69 -1.15
CA SER A 53 -9.01 7.47 -0.22
C SER A 53 -8.46 8.87 0.03
N GLN A 54 -7.14 9.05 0.06
CA GLN A 54 -6.53 10.38 0.22
C GLN A 54 -6.82 11.31 -0.96
N VAL A 55 -7.04 10.77 -2.16
CA VAL A 55 -7.39 11.55 -3.35
C VAL A 55 -8.89 11.82 -3.42
N LYS A 56 -9.73 10.85 -3.03
CA LYS A 56 -11.19 10.99 -3.03
C LYS A 56 -11.71 11.97 -1.98
N ASP A 57 -11.03 12.09 -0.84
CA ASP A 57 -11.37 13.08 0.18
C ASP A 57 -10.97 14.53 -0.21
N TYR A 58 -10.37 14.71 -1.40
CA TYR A 58 -9.93 16.00 -1.94
C TYR A 58 -10.92 16.64 -2.94
N GLU A 59 -11.94 15.90 -3.41
CA GLU A 59 -13.06 16.40 -4.25
C GLU A 59 -14.25 16.88 -3.41
#